data_AF-A0A2N2GID6-F1
#
_entry.id   AF-A0A2N2GID6-F1
#
_cell.length_a   1.000
_cell.length_b   1.000
_cell.length_c   1.000
_cell.angle_alpha   90.00
_cell.angle_beta   90.00
_cell.angle_gamma   90.00
#
_symmetry.space_group_name_H-M   'P 1'
#
loop_
_entity.id
_entity.type
_entity.pdbx_description
1 polymer ?
#
loop_
_entity_poly.entity_id
_entity_poly.type
_entity_poly.pdbx_seq_one_letter_code
_entity_poly.pdbx_strand_id
1 'polypeptide(L)'
;RKWELTFTTLVLFGGALFAAFPLFYATSFGGAYWVWMLILFTFILQAVSYEFRKKPDNVLGARTYEIFMSINGSIGLLLIGAAVGTFFTGSRFSLNLYNSVTWGTPYHGLEAALNPFNLAFGLFLVFLARILGAMYIVSHIDHAPLVKRARKATWINLLWALPFLLTMLISFVTMEGFAVNPETGTVFMEKGKYLNNLLAMPVVLVLLLTGLGSVIYGVAATGGIGTVLVGLAIFSLAGYNNTAFYPSLSDLQSSLTIYNASSSKYTLTVMSYVALAVPFVLAYIAYVWKLMNAKQLTLAELNGEDAKEMY
;
A
#
# COMPACT_ATOMS: atom_id res chain seq x y z
N ARG A 1 2.74 -1.02 -21.26
CA ARG A 1 3.59 0.20 -21.23
C ARG A 1 3.93 0.67 -19.81
N LYS A 2 3.01 1.23 -18.99
CA LYS A 2 3.41 1.84 -17.68
C LYS A 2 3.39 0.92 -16.45
N TRP A 3 2.72 -0.23 -16.53
CA TRP A 3 2.49 -1.10 -15.36
C TRP A 3 3.78 -1.77 -14.84
N GLU A 4 4.73 -2.08 -15.72
CA GLU A 4 6.01 -2.71 -15.37
C GLU A 4 6.83 -1.83 -14.42
N LEU A 5 6.89 -0.51 -14.68
CA LEU A 5 7.58 0.44 -13.82
C LEU A 5 7.02 0.42 -12.40
N THR A 6 5.69 0.42 -12.26
CA THR A 6 5.05 0.35 -10.94
C THR A 6 5.23 -1.00 -10.26
N PHE A 7 5.36 -2.09 -11.03
CA PHE A 7 5.60 -3.43 -10.49
C PHE A 7 6.99 -3.55 -9.86
N THR A 8 8.00 -2.91 -10.45
CA THR A 8 9.35 -2.90 -9.84
C THR A 8 9.37 -2.26 -8.45
N THR A 9 8.57 -1.22 -8.21
CA THR A 9 8.43 -0.60 -6.89
C THR A 9 7.83 -1.56 -5.86
N LEU A 10 6.86 -2.39 -6.25
CA LEU A 10 6.27 -3.41 -5.38
C LEU A 10 7.29 -4.50 -5.01
N VAL A 11 8.07 -4.96 -6.00
CA VAL A 11 9.15 -5.94 -5.76
C VAL A 11 10.23 -5.35 -4.86
N LEU A 12 10.62 -4.09 -5.08
CA LEU A 12 11.56 -3.37 -4.22
C LEU A 12 11.04 -3.27 -2.79
N PHE A 13 9.75 -2.97 -2.59
CA PHE A 13 9.13 -2.95 -1.27
C PHE A 13 9.27 -4.31 -0.55
N GLY A 14 8.91 -5.41 -1.21
CA GLY A 14 9.07 -6.75 -0.64
C GLY A 14 10.53 -7.11 -0.33
N GLY A 15 11.44 -6.84 -1.27
CA GLY A 15 12.87 -7.10 -1.11
C GLY A 15 13.53 -6.24 -0.02
N ALA A 16 13.14 -4.97 0.11
CA ALA A 16 13.62 -4.08 1.15
C ALA A 16 13.14 -4.53 2.54
N LEU A 17 11.89 -4.99 2.66
CA LEU A 17 11.39 -5.58 3.90
C LEU A 17 12.13 -6.87 4.27
N PHE A 18 12.39 -7.74 3.30
CA PHE A 18 13.19 -8.94 3.53
C PHE A 18 14.61 -8.61 4.02
N ALA A 19 15.25 -7.61 3.43
CA ALA A 19 16.61 -7.23 3.77
C ALA A 19 16.70 -6.42 5.09
N ALA A 20 15.74 -5.53 5.37
CA ALA A 20 15.76 -4.68 6.56
C ALA A 20 15.12 -5.35 7.79
N PHE A 21 14.04 -6.10 7.58
CA PHE A 21 13.23 -6.71 8.64
C PHE A 21 12.94 -8.19 8.36
N PRO A 22 13.96 -9.07 8.34
CA PRO A 22 13.81 -10.47 7.93
C PRO A 22 12.84 -11.25 8.82
N LEU A 23 12.83 -10.98 10.13
CA LEU A 23 11.91 -11.65 11.05
C LEU A 23 10.46 -11.26 10.77
N PHE A 24 10.18 -9.98 10.49
CA PHE A 24 8.85 -9.56 10.07
C PHE A 24 8.46 -10.18 8.73
N TYR A 25 9.38 -10.22 7.77
CA TYR A 25 9.13 -10.85 6.49
C TYR A 25 8.72 -12.32 6.67
N ALA A 26 9.47 -13.09 7.45
CA ALA A 26 9.17 -14.49 7.74
C ALA A 26 7.82 -14.65 8.47
N THR A 27 7.56 -13.83 9.49
CA THR A 27 6.32 -13.89 10.27
C THR A 27 5.09 -13.51 9.45
N SER A 28 5.14 -12.42 8.70
CA SER A 28 3.99 -11.94 7.93
C SER A 28 3.75 -12.80 6.69
N PHE A 29 4.75 -12.97 5.83
CA PHE A 29 4.59 -13.70 4.56
C PHE A 29 4.46 -15.21 4.78
N GLY A 30 5.16 -15.78 5.76
CA GLY A 30 5.05 -17.19 6.11
C GLY A 30 3.84 -17.53 6.98
N GLY A 31 3.43 -16.61 7.86
CA GLY A 31 2.32 -16.81 8.78
C GLY A 31 0.94 -16.53 8.18
N ALA A 32 0.75 -15.32 7.61
CA ALA A 32 -0.49 -14.90 6.94
C ALA A 32 -0.59 -15.47 5.50
N TYR A 33 -0.27 -16.76 5.36
CA TYR A 33 -0.05 -17.45 4.09
C TYR A 33 -1.20 -17.25 3.10
N TRP A 34 -2.45 -17.49 3.50
CA TRP A 34 -3.59 -17.45 2.57
C TRP A 34 -3.86 -16.05 2.05
N VAL A 35 -3.68 -15.01 2.88
CA VAL A 35 -3.85 -13.62 2.43
C VAL A 35 -2.80 -13.27 1.39
N TRP A 36 -1.53 -13.59 1.64
CA TRP A 36 -0.45 -13.31 0.70
C TRP A 36 -0.56 -14.12 -0.59
N MET A 37 -1.04 -15.36 -0.53
CA MET A 37 -1.34 -16.16 -1.72
C MET A 37 -2.45 -15.54 -2.56
N LEU A 38 -3.52 -15.04 -1.94
CA LEU A 38 -4.58 -14.33 -2.68
C LEU A 38 -4.06 -13.05 -3.33
N ILE A 39 -3.25 -12.26 -2.62
CA ILE A 39 -2.60 -11.08 -3.17
C ILE A 39 -1.72 -11.47 -4.38
N LEU A 40 -0.89 -12.50 -4.24
CA LEU A 40 -0.05 -13.00 -5.33
C LEU A 40 -0.88 -13.41 -6.55
N PHE A 41 -1.96 -14.17 -6.36
CA PHE A 41 -2.83 -14.57 -7.47
C PHE A 41 -3.48 -13.36 -8.15
N THR A 42 -3.89 -12.32 -7.40
CA THR A 42 -4.41 -11.09 -8.03
C THR A 42 -3.38 -10.41 -8.92
N PHE A 43 -2.10 -10.37 -8.52
CA PHE A 43 -1.03 -9.82 -9.34
C PHE A 43 -0.67 -10.71 -10.55
N ILE A 44 -0.73 -12.04 -10.41
CA ILE A 44 -0.55 -12.96 -11.54
C ILE A 44 -1.65 -12.72 -12.58
N LEU A 45 -2.91 -12.65 -12.14
CA LEU A 45 -4.05 -12.34 -13.01
C LEU A 45 -3.86 -10.98 -13.71
N GLN A 46 -3.33 -9.97 -13.02
CA GLN A 46 -2.99 -8.68 -13.61
C GLN A 46 -1.97 -8.82 -14.75
N ALA A 47 -0.82 -9.47 -14.48
CA ALA A 47 0.27 -9.59 -15.44
C ALA A 47 -0.18 -10.35 -16.71
N VAL A 48 -0.86 -11.49 -16.53
CA VAL A 48 -1.44 -12.28 -17.63
C VAL A 48 -2.45 -11.45 -18.43
N SER A 49 -3.28 -10.65 -17.76
CA SER A 49 -4.26 -9.82 -18.45
C SER A 49 -3.65 -8.70 -19.29
N TYR A 50 -2.54 -8.10 -18.86
CA TYR A 50 -1.87 -7.10 -19.68
C TYR A 50 -1.25 -7.70 -20.95
N GLU A 51 -0.71 -8.91 -20.85
CA GLU A 51 -0.03 -9.61 -21.96
C GLU A 51 -1.02 -10.21 -22.97
N PHE A 52 -2.04 -10.94 -22.50
CA PHE A 52 -2.87 -11.79 -23.36
C PHE A 52 -4.18 -11.15 -23.83
N ARG A 53 -4.65 -10.07 -23.20
CA ARG A 53 -5.97 -9.46 -23.50
C ARG A 53 -6.16 -9.09 -24.98
N LYS A 54 -5.08 -8.64 -25.65
CA LYS A 54 -5.12 -8.13 -27.03
C LYS A 54 -4.41 -9.04 -28.03
N LYS A 55 -3.94 -10.21 -27.61
CA LYS A 55 -3.30 -11.14 -28.55
C LYS A 55 -4.33 -11.72 -29.52
N PRO A 56 -3.93 -11.94 -30.80
CA PRO A 56 -4.73 -12.73 -31.73
C PRO A 56 -4.95 -14.13 -31.12
N ASP A 57 -6.13 -14.70 -31.34
CA ASP A 57 -6.54 -16.01 -30.84
C ASP A 57 -6.50 -16.16 -29.31
N ASN A 58 -6.86 -15.10 -28.57
CA ASN A 58 -6.99 -15.21 -27.12
C ASN A 58 -8.08 -16.23 -26.72
N VAL A 59 -7.71 -17.18 -25.87
CA VAL A 59 -8.54 -18.35 -25.54
C VAL A 59 -9.74 -17.99 -24.66
N LEU A 60 -9.60 -16.97 -23.79
CA LEU A 60 -10.58 -16.65 -22.74
C LEU A 60 -11.50 -15.47 -23.08
N GLY A 61 -11.25 -14.74 -24.18
CA GLY A 61 -11.95 -13.50 -24.52
C GLY A 61 -11.41 -12.27 -23.77
N ALA A 62 -11.40 -11.12 -24.44
CA ALA A 62 -10.93 -9.85 -23.87
C ALA A 62 -11.65 -9.45 -22.57
N ARG A 63 -12.96 -9.72 -22.50
CA ARG A 63 -13.81 -9.42 -21.32
C ARG A 63 -13.34 -10.16 -20.06
N THR A 64 -12.86 -11.39 -20.18
CA THR A 64 -12.37 -12.18 -19.05
C THR A 64 -11.11 -11.55 -18.45
N TYR A 65 -10.17 -11.13 -19.31
CA TYR A 65 -8.97 -10.40 -18.87
C TYR A 65 -9.30 -9.03 -18.28
N GLU A 66 -10.33 -8.33 -18.76
CA GLU A 66 -10.81 -7.09 -18.14
C GLU A 66 -11.39 -7.33 -16.74
N ILE A 67 -12.10 -8.44 -16.53
CA ILE A 67 -12.58 -8.85 -15.20
C ILE A 67 -11.40 -9.12 -14.28
N PHE A 68 -10.38 -9.84 -14.74
CA PHE A 68 -9.14 -10.08 -13.97
C PHE A 68 -8.43 -8.78 -13.57
N MET A 69 -8.34 -7.80 -14.47
CA MET A 69 -7.82 -6.47 -14.13
C MET A 69 -8.67 -5.77 -13.07
N SER A 70 -9.99 -5.88 -13.14
CA SER A 70 -10.92 -5.32 -12.15
C SER A 70 -10.80 -6.00 -10.78
N ILE A 71 -10.64 -7.33 -10.77
CA ILE A 71 -10.39 -8.13 -9.56
C ILE A 71 -9.12 -7.64 -8.88
N ASN A 72 -8.02 -7.52 -9.62
CA ASN A 72 -6.77 -7.04 -9.04
C ASN A 72 -6.89 -5.59 -8.52
N GLY A 73 -7.49 -4.69 -9.32
CA GLY A 73 -7.69 -3.29 -8.94
C GLY A 73 -8.62 -3.07 -7.75
N SER A 74 -9.38 -4.09 -7.33
CA SER A 74 -10.32 -4.02 -6.21
C SER A 74 -9.90 -4.95 -5.07
N ILE A 75 -9.94 -6.27 -5.29
CA ILE A 75 -9.65 -7.30 -4.28
C ILE A 75 -8.19 -7.24 -3.88
N GLY A 76 -7.25 -7.13 -4.82
CA GLY A 76 -5.82 -7.06 -4.53
C GLY A 76 -5.49 -5.88 -3.60
N LEU A 77 -6.03 -4.69 -3.92
CA LEU A 77 -5.85 -3.50 -3.08
C LEU A 77 -6.54 -3.60 -1.72
N LEU A 78 -7.73 -4.18 -1.66
CA LEU A 78 -8.44 -4.40 -0.41
C LEU A 78 -7.63 -5.30 0.53
N LEU A 79 -7.08 -6.40 0.00
CA LEU A 79 -6.26 -7.34 0.77
C LEU A 79 -4.96 -6.69 1.24
N ILE A 80 -4.28 -5.91 0.39
CA ILE A 80 -3.09 -5.16 0.78
C ILE A 80 -3.42 -4.17 1.91
N GLY A 81 -4.52 -3.42 1.79
CA GLY A 81 -4.90 -2.47 2.84
C GLY A 81 -5.32 -3.16 4.13
N ALA A 82 -5.99 -4.31 4.05
CA ALA A 82 -6.28 -5.13 5.24
C ALA A 82 -4.99 -5.64 5.90
N ALA A 83 -4.01 -6.08 5.11
CA ALA A 83 -2.70 -6.49 5.61
C ALA A 83 -1.95 -5.32 6.27
N VAL A 84 -1.94 -4.12 5.68
CA VAL A 84 -1.37 -2.92 6.29
C VAL A 84 -2.13 -2.52 7.56
N GLY A 85 -3.45 -2.70 7.59
CA GLY A 85 -4.27 -2.46 8.79
C GLY A 85 -3.81 -3.30 10.00
N THR A 86 -3.30 -4.52 9.77
CA THR A 86 -2.80 -5.38 10.85
C THR A 86 -1.60 -4.81 11.62
N PHE A 87 -0.90 -3.81 11.07
CA PHE A 87 0.14 -3.08 11.80
C PHE A 87 -0.43 -2.33 13.01
N PHE A 88 -1.73 -1.98 12.97
CA PHE A 88 -2.41 -1.27 14.05
C PHE A 88 -3.29 -2.17 14.90
N THR A 89 -3.88 -3.22 14.32
CA THR A 89 -4.80 -4.13 15.03
C THR A 89 -4.15 -5.39 15.56
N GLY A 90 -2.94 -5.70 15.09
CA GLY A 90 -2.22 -6.93 15.40
C GLY A 90 -2.66 -8.15 14.57
N SER A 91 -1.87 -9.20 14.68
CA SER A 91 -2.09 -10.53 14.07
C SER A 91 -1.92 -11.64 15.12
N ARG A 92 -2.51 -12.81 14.90
CA ARG A 92 -2.45 -13.94 15.85
C ARG A 92 -1.27 -14.85 15.54
N PHE A 93 -0.09 -14.51 16.04
CA PHE A 93 1.11 -15.33 15.91
C PHE A 93 1.90 -15.36 17.21
N SER A 94 2.74 -16.36 17.43
CA SER A 94 3.70 -16.38 18.53
C SER A 94 5.08 -16.78 18.03
N LEU A 95 6.10 -16.32 18.74
CA LEU A 95 7.49 -16.67 18.49
C LEU A 95 7.99 -17.58 19.62
N ASN A 96 8.75 -18.61 19.25
CA ASN A 96 9.51 -19.36 20.24
C ASN A 96 10.90 -18.74 20.47
N LEU A 97 11.68 -19.31 21.39
CA LEU A 97 13.04 -18.87 21.72
C LEU A 97 14.02 -18.90 20.52
N TYR A 98 13.70 -19.64 19.47
CA TYR A 98 14.50 -19.76 18.25
C TYR A 98 13.94 -18.91 17.10
N ASN A 99 13.04 -17.96 17.37
CA ASN A 99 12.34 -17.13 16.37
C ASN A 99 11.55 -17.93 15.32
N SER A 100 11.13 -19.15 15.65
CA SER A 100 10.18 -19.89 14.83
C SER A 100 8.77 -19.36 15.06
N VAL A 101 8.06 -19.13 13.95
CA VAL A 101 6.74 -18.51 13.94
C VAL A 101 5.68 -19.60 14.01
N THR A 102 4.77 -19.48 14.97
CA THR A 102 3.54 -20.28 15.03
C THR A 102 2.35 -19.39 14.77
N TRP A 103 1.54 -19.70 13.77
CA TRP A 103 0.30 -18.97 13.52
C TRP A 103 -0.82 -19.50 14.41
N GLY A 104 -1.54 -18.61 15.07
CA GLY A 104 -2.53 -18.96 16.10
C GLY A 104 -3.91 -19.34 15.55
N THR A 105 -4.16 -19.19 14.25
CA THR A 105 -5.44 -19.53 13.62
C THR A 105 -5.28 -20.51 12.46
N PRO A 106 -6.30 -21.36 12.18
CA PRO A 106 -6.28 -22.21 10.99
C PRO A 106 -6.40 -21.44 9.67
N TYR A 107 -6.84 -20.18 9.74
CA TYR A 107 -7.14 -19.35 8.56
C TYR A 107 -5.92 -18.61 8.01
N HIS A 108 -4.76 -18.68 8.68
CA HIS A 108 -3.49 -18.13 8.22
C HIS A 108 -3.61 -16.73 7.57
N GLY A 109 -4.20 -15.79 8.31
CA GLY A 109 -4.29 -14.38 7.95
C GLY A 109 -5.67 -13.92 7.46
N LEU A 110 -6.54 -14.81 6.97
CA LEU A 110 -7.87 -14.41 6.46
C LEU A 110 -8.74 -13.77 7.55
N GLU A 111 -8.46 -14.03 8.82
CA GLU A 111 -9.08 -13.37 9.96
C GLU A 111 -8.85 -11.86 9.98
N ALA A 112 -7.81 -11.34 9.30
CA ALA A 112 -7.57 -9.91 9.18
C ALA A 112 -8.77 -9.19 8.52
N ALA A 113 -9.50 -9.88 7.63
CA ALA A 113 -10.71 -9.37 7.00
C ALA A 113 -11.92 -9.31 7.95
N LEU A 114 -11.86 -9.93 9.14
CA LEU A 114 -12.94 -9.85 10.13
C LEU A 114 -12.86 -8.57 10.98
N ASN A 115 -11.72 -7.88 10.95
CA ASN A 115 -11.55 -6.64 11.69
C ASN A 115 -12.12 -5.45 10.88
N PRO A 116 -13.11 -4.70 11.41
CA PRO A 116 -13.70 -3.58 10.70
C PRO A 116 -12.70 -2.48 10.32
N PHE A 117 -11.67 -2.23 11.15
CA PHE A 117 -10.63 -1.25 10.85
C PHE A 117 -9.79 -1.68 9.65
N ASN A 118 -9.39 -2.95 9.58
CA ASN A 118 -8.60 -3.48 8.46
C ASN A 118 -9.39 -3.43 7.14
N LEU A 119 -10.67 -3.78 7.18
CA LEU A 119 -11.54 -3.64 6.01
C LEU A 119 -11.74 -2.19 5.60
N ALA A 120 -11.95 -1.28 6.56
CA ALA A 120 -12.07 0.14 6.27
C ALA A 120 -10.79 0.69 5.62
N PHE A 121 -9.61 0.29 6.11
CA PHE A 121 -8.32 0.63 5.52
C PHE A 121 -8.20 0.11 4.07
N GLY A 122 -8.54 -1.16 3.86
CA GLY A 122 -8.59 -1.78 2.53
C GLY A 122 -9.51 -1.05 1.55
N LEU A 123 -10.74 -0.78 1.96
CA LEU A 123 -11.73 -0.07 1.15
C LEU A 123 -11.29 1.37 0.85
N PHE A 124 -10.71 2.06 1.84
CA PHE A 124 -10.13 3.38 1.63
C PHE A 124 -9.05 3.35 0.55
N LEU A 125 -8.13 2.37 0.57
CA LEU A 125 -7.10 2.23 -0.47
C LEU A 125 -7.68 1.97 -1.86
N VAL A 126 -8.74 1.15 -1.96
CA VAL A 126 -9.43 0.91 -3.24
C VAL A 126 -9.98 2.22 -3.82
N PHE A 127 -10.70 3.00 -3.01
CA PHE A 127 -11.23 4.29 -3.48
C PHE A 127 -10.10 5.28 -3.78
N LEU A 128 -9.05 5.32 -2.96
CA LEU A 128 -7.88 6.17 -3.18
C LEU A 128 -7.19 5.87 -4.51
N ALA A 129 -6.99 4.59 -4.83
CA ALA A 129 -6.41 4.20 -6.11
C ALA A 129 -7.31 4.56 -7.30
N ARG A 130 -8.63 4.45 -7.16
CA ARG A 130 -9.59 4.91 -8.19
C ARG A 130 -9.54 6.43 -8.37
N ILE A 131 -9.38 7.19 -7.29
CA ILE A 131 -9.19 8.65 -7.33
C ILE A 131 -7.90 8.99 -8.08
N LEU A 132 -6.76 8.38 -7.71
CA LEU A 132 -5.47 8.58 -8.37
C LEU A 132 -5.54 8.22 -9.87
N GLY A 133 -6.13 7.06 -10.20
CA GLY A 133 -6.31 6.62 -11.58
C GLY A 133 -7.21 7.55 -12.40
N ALA A 134 -8.30 8.04 -11.82
CA ALA A 134 -9.18 9.02 -12.47
C ALA A 134 -8.49 10.37 -12.69
N MET A 135 -7.71 10.86 -11.71
CA MET A 135 -6.92 12.09 -11.85
C MET A 135 -5.84 11.97 -12.91
N TYR A 136 -5.22 10.80 -13.02
CA TYR A 136 -4.27 10.49 -14.09
C TYR A 136 -4.96 10.56 -15.47
N ILE A 137 -6.15 9.98 -15.62
CA ILE A 137 -6.94 10.07 -16.86
C ILE A 137 -7.27 11.53 -17.22
N VAL A 138 -7.70 12.34 -16.25
CA VAL A 138 -8.06 13.75 -16.46
C VAL A 138 -6.89 14.59 -16.98
N SER A 139 -5.66 14.28 -16.55
CA SER A 139 -4.47 15.05 -16.92
C SER A 139 -3.79 14.58 -18.22
N HIS A 140 -4.02 13.34 -18.64
CA HIS A 140 -3.24 12.69 -19.72
C HIS A 140 -4.04 12.24 -20.94
N ILE A 141 -5.38 12.32 -20.92
CA ILE A 141 -6.22 11.93 -22.06
C ILE A 141 -6.91 13.15 -22.65
N ASP A 142 -6.72 13.37 -23.96
CA ASP A 142 -7.39 14.45 -24.69
C ASP A 142 -8.71 13.95 -25.31
N HIS A 143 -9.71 13.76 -24.44
CA HIS A 143 -11.06 13.38 -24.87
C HIS A 143 -12.11 13.94 -23.90
N ALA A 144 -12.72 15.07 -24.27
CA ALA A 144 -13.60 15.85 -23.38
C ALA A 144 -14.73 15.04 -22.70
N PRO A 145 -15.47 14.14 -23.39
CA PRO A 145 -16.48 13.32 -22.73
C PRO A 145 -15.91 12.36 -21.67
N LEU A 146 -14.72 11.82 -21.90
CA LEU A 146 -14.06 10.89 -20.96
C LEU A 146 -13.51 11.67 -19.77
N VAL A 147 -12.87 12.81 -20.01
CA VAL A 147 -12.35 13.70 -18.95
C VAL A 147 -13.47 14.15 -18.03
N LYS A 148 -14.63 14.55 -18.56
CA LYS A 148 -15.81 14.92 -17.75
C LYS A 148 -16.30 13.76 -16.87
N ARG A 149 -16.35 12.54 -17.43
CA ARG A 149 -16.72 11.32 -16.68
C ARG A 149 -15.70 10.97 -15.61
N ALA A 150 -14.41 11.03 -15.93
CA ALA A 150 -13.32 10.75 -15.00
C ALA A 150 -13.30 11.78 -13.85
N ARG A 151 -13.53 13.06 -14.15
CA ARG A 151 -13.60 14.12 -13.14
C ARG A 151 -14.77 13.90 -12.18
N LYS A 152 -15.96 13.58 -12.71
CA LYS A 152 -17.12 13.20 -11.89
C LYS A 152 -16.82 11.97 -11.03
N ALA A 153 -16.16 10.96 -11.61
CA ALA A 153 -15.75 9.77 -10.89
C ALA A 153 -14.76 10.09 -9.75
N THR A 154 -13.82 11.03 -9.92
CA THR A 154 -12.91 11.41 -8.83
C THR A 154 -13.69 11.92 -7.61
N TRP A 155 -14.64 12.85 -7.82
CA TRP A 155 -15.44 13.42 -6.73
C TRP A 155 -16.34 12.38 -6.06
N ILE A 156 -16.98 11.52 -6.85
CA ILE A 156 -17.80 10.44 -6.31
C ILE A 156 -16.94 9.51 -5.46
N ASN A 157 -15.81 9.03 -5.96
CA ASN A 157 -14.94 8.14 -5.19
C ASN A 157 -14.36 8.82 -3.94
N LEU A 158 -14.11 10.13 -3.97
CA LEU A 158 -13.73 10.89 -2.76
C LEU A 158 -14.83 10.82 -1.72
N LEU A 159 -16.09 11.09 -2.09
CA LEU A 159 -17.23 11.01 -1.17
C LEU A 159 -17.40 9.60 -0.58
N TRP A 160 -17.22 8.56 -1.38
CA TRP A 160 -17.25 7.17 -0.90
C TRP A 160 -16.05 6.81 -0.03
N ALA A 161 -14.88 7.45 -0.22
CA ALA A 161 -13.71 7.23 0.61
C ALA A 161 -13.85 7.87 2.01
N LEU A 162 -14.62 8.95 2.14
CA LEU A 162 -14.72 9.74 3.38
C LEU A 162 -15.15 8.92 4.61
N PRO A 163 -16.19 8.06 4.57
CA PRO A 163 -16.57 7.26 5.74
C PRO A 163 -15.43 6.37 6.23
N PHE A 164 -14.68 5.76 5.31
CA PHE A 164 -13.55 4.89 5.63
C PHE A 164 -12.36 5.67 6.18
N LEU A 165 -12.06 6.82 5.58
CA LEU A 165 -11.05 7.75 6.09
C LEU A 165 -11.39 8.23 7.51
N LEU A 166 -12.64 8.65 7.74
CA LEU A 166 -13.10 9.09 9.05
C LEU A 166 -13.02 7.97 10.08
N THR A 167 -13.39 6.74 9.69
CA THR A 167 -13.24 5.57 10.55
C THR A 167 -11.78 5.40 10.97
N MET A 168 -10.84 5.47 10.03
CA MET A 168 -9.41 5.37 10.32
C MET A 168 -8.93 6.48 11.26
N LEU A 169 -9.29 7.74 10.98
CA LEU A 169 -8.87 8.88 11.79
C LEU A 169 -9.44 8.81 13.21
N ILE A 170 -10.72 8.46 13.35
CA ILE A 170 -11.36 8.25 14.66
C ILE A 170 -10.65 7.11 15.40
N SER A 171 -10.38 5.99 14.72
CA SER A 171 -9.64 4.88 15.33
C SER A 171 -8.25 5.31 15.77
N PHE A 172 -7.49 6.10 15.01
CA PHE A 172 -6.18 6.60 15.46
C PHE A 172 -6.27 7.45 16.74
N VAL A 173 -7.41 8.11 16.97
CA VAL A 173 -7.66 8.90 18.18
C VAL A 173 -8.10 8.00 19.35
N THR A 174 -8.94 7.00 19.12
CA THR A 174 -9.67 6.27 20.17
C THR A 174 -9.11 4.90 20.50
N MET A 175 -8.39 4.26 19.58
CA MET A 175 -7.98 2.86 19.77
C MET A 175 -6.83 2.73 20.76
N GLU A 176 -6.84 1.62 21.49
CA GLU A 176 -5.67 1.16 22.23
C GLU A 176 -4.61 0.69 21.23
N GLY A 177 -3.34 0.99 21.51
CA GLY A 177 -2.23 0.55 20.66
C GLY A 177 -1.13 -0.13 21.45
N PHE A 178 -0.16 -0.65 20.72
CA PHE A 178 0.86 -1.56 21.24
C PHE A 178 2.14 -0.78 21.58
N ALA A 179 2.23 -0.34 22.83
CA ALA A 179 3.37 0.39 23.35
C ALA A 179 4.47 -0.55 23.82
N VAL A 180 5.71 -0.09 23.73
CA VAL A 180 6.90 -0.78 24.21
C VAL A 180 7.48 0.04 25.36
N ASN A 181 7.72 -0.59 26.51
CA ASN A 181 8.45 0.05 27.59
C ASN A 181 9.94 0.14 27.18
N PRO A 182 10.54 1.35 27.13
CA PRO A 182 11.92 1.52 26.70
C PRO A 182 12.96 0.86 27.62
N GLU A 183 12.66 0.73 28.92
CA GLU A 183 13.59 0.20 29.91
C GLU A 183 13.57 -1.33 29.96
N THR A 184 12.37 -1.92 29.95
CA THR A 184 12.18 -3.37 30.07
C THR A 184 12.02 -4.08 28.74
N GLY A 185 11.75 -3.35 27.65
CA GLY A 185 11.40 -3.90 26.34
C GLY A 185 10.03 -4.57 26.27
N THR A 186 9.24 -4.54 27.35
CA THR A 186 7.96 -5.24 27.43
C THR A 186 6.89 -4.54 26.61
N VAL A 187 6.14 -5.31 25.82
CA VAL A 187 5.03 -4.78 25.02
C VAL A 187 3.73 -4.83 25.82
N PHE A 188 2.98 -3.73 25.83
CA PHE A 188 1.71 -3.61 26.55
C PHE A 188 0.71 -2.73 25.78
N MET A 189 -0.57 -2.80 26.16
CA MET A 189 -1.62 -1.99 25.56
C MET A 189 -1.68 -0.61 26.22
N GLU A 190 -1.56 0.45 25.43
CA GLU A 190 -1.67 1.84 25.87
C GLU A 190 -2.91 2.50 25.24
N LYS A 191 -3.77 3.10 26.08
CA LYS A 191 -4.97 3.80 25.61
C LYS A 191 -4.60 5.05 24.83
N GLY A 192 -5.18 5.21 23.62
CA GLY A 192 -4.90 6.36 22.78
C GLY A 192 -3.46 6.43 22.28
N LYS A 193 -2.75 5.29 22.19
CA LYS A 193 -1.33 5.23 21.81
C LYS A 193 -1.03 6.03 20.54
N TYR A 194 -1.83 5.85 19.50
CA TYR A 194 -1.57 6.48 18.21
C TYR A 194 -1.84 7.99 18.25
N LEU A 195 -2.78 8.46 19.05
CA LEU A 195 -2.95 9.89 19.33
C LEU A 195 -1.72 10.45 20.06
N ASN A 196 -1.28 9.77 21.12
CA ASN A 196 -0.11 10.18 21.89
C ASN A 196 1.13 10.24 20.99
N ASN A 197 1.29 9.26 20.09
CA ASN A 197 2.36 9.25 19.09
C ASN A 197 2.27 10.43 18.13
N LEU A 198 1.07 10.78 17.63
CA LEU A 198 0.89 11.94 16.75
C LEU A 198 1.21 13.26 17.46
N LEU A 199 0.84 13.40 18.73
CA LEU A 199 1.14 14.58 19.53
C LEU A 199 2.63 14.67 19.90
N ALA A 200 3.27 13.54 20.20
CA ALA A 200 4.69 13.46 20.53
C ALA A 200 5.62 13.57 19.31
N MET A 201 5.10 13.31 18.10
CA MET A 201 5.85 13.42 16.84
C MET A 201 5.25 14.49 15.91
N PRO A 202 5.49 15.79 16.16
CA PRO A 202 4.91 16.88 15.36
C PRO A 202 5.17 16.77 13.87
N VAL A 203 6.34 16.27 13.46
CA VAL A 203 6.68 16.06 12.05
C VAL A 203 5.73 15.06 11.39
N VAL A 204 5.41 13.95 12.07
CA VAL A 204 4.48 12.92 11.56
C VAL A 204 3.06 13.49 11.45
N LEU A 205 2.64 14.28 12.43
CA LEU A 205 1.34 14.97 12.39
C LEU A 205 1.26 15.97 11.24
N VAL A 206 2.29 16.79 11.03
CA VAL A 206 2.35 17.74 9.90
C VAL A 206 2.32 17.00 8.57
N LEU A 207 3.08 15.90 8.42
CA LEU A 207 3.04 15.06 7.22
C LEU A 207 1.65 14.49 6.96
N LEU A 208 0.95 14.02 8.01
CA LEU A 208 -0.40 13.49 7.89
C LEU A 208 -1.39 14.59 7.44
N LEU A 209 -1.40 15.73 8.11
CA LEU A 209 -2.33 16.83 7.82
C LEU A 209 -2.07 17.45 6.44
N THR A 210 -0.81 17.74 6.11
CA THR A 210 -0.42 18.27 4.80
C THR A 210 -0.67 17.26 3.69
N GLY A 211 -0.43 15.96 3.95
CA GLY A 211 -0.75 14.88 3.04
C GLY A 211 -2.23 14.79 2.74
N LEU A 212 -3.09 14.74 3.77
CA LEU A 212 -4.54 14.71 3.62
C LEU A 212 -5.08 15.95 2.90
N GLY A 213 -4.62 17.13 3.29
CA GLY A 213 -4.96 18.39 2.60
C GLY A 213 -4.54 18.37 1.13
N SER A 214 -3.35 17.85 0.83
CA SER A 214 -2.84 17.71 -0.54
C SER A 214 -3.59 16.68 -1.37
N VAL A 215 -4.12 15.61 -0.77
CA VAL A 215 -4.99 14.66 -1.47
C VAL A 215 -6.31 15.33 -1.86
N ILE A 216 -6.94 16.05 -0.92
CA ILE A 216 -8.20 16.76 -1.18
C ILE A 216 -7.99 17.86 -2.24
N TYR A 217 -6.93 18.66 -2.11
CA TYR A 217 -6.56 19.65 -3.11
C TYR A 217 -6.22 18.98 -4.45
N GLY A 218 -5.52 17.84 -4.41
CA GLY A 218 -5.20 17.02 -5.57
C GLY A 218 -6.44 16.58 -6.33
N VAL A 219 -7.56 16.29 -5.65
CA VAL A 219 -8.84 16.03 -6.32
C VAL A 219 -9.29 17.21 -7.16
N ALA A 220 -9.06 18.46 -6.78
CA ALA A 220 -9.35 19.61 -7.63
C ALA A 220 -8.27 19.83 -8.70
N ALA A 221 -7.00 19.89 -8.31
CA ALA A 221 -5.87 20.33 -9.12
C ALA A 221 -5.10 19.21 -9.85
N THR A 222 -5.58 17.96 -9.79
CA THR A 222 -4.95 16.75 -10.35
C THR A 222 -3.52 16.51 -9.84
N GLY A 223 -3.38 16.33 -8.52
CA GLY A 223 -2.10 16.04 -7.85
C GLY A 223 -2.15 14.76 -7.02
N GLY A 224 -1.03 14.04 -6.96
CA GLY A 224 -0.91 12.76 -6.23
C GLY A 224 0.08 12.76 -5.06
N ILE A 225 0.87 13.82 -4.86
CA ILE A 225 1.98 13.79 -3.88
C ILE A 225 1.51 13.60 -2.44
N GLY A 226 0.29 14.03 -2.12
CA GLY A 226 -0.30 13.89 -0.80
C GLY A 226 -0.41 12.44 -0.33
N THR A 227 -0.61 11.47 -1.24
CA THR A 227 -0.72 10.05 -0.84
C THR A 227 0.60 9.49 -0.34
N VAL A 228 1.73 9.96 -0.88
CA VAL A 228 3.07 9.59 -0.40
C VAL A 228 3.29 10.12 1.01
N LEU A 229 2.92 11.38 1.27
CA LEU A 229 3.04 11.99 2.61
C LEU A 229 2.16 11.29 3.64
N VAL A 230 0.92 10.94 3.28
CA VAL A 230 0.02 10.15 4.14
C VAL A 230 0.62 8.76 4.42
N GLY A 231 1.12 8.08 3.38
CA GLY A 231 1.76 6.77 3.56
C GLY A 231 2.96 6.82 4.51
N LEU A 232 3.85 7.81 4.32
CA LEU A 232 5.00 8.03 5.21
C LEU A 232 4.55 8.30 6.64
N ALA A 233 3.52 9.11 6.84
CA ALA A 233 3.00 9.39 8.17
C ALA A 233 2.39 8.15 8.84
N ILE A 234 1.60 7.35 8.11
CA ILE A 234 0.98 6.12 8.63
C ILE A 234 2.04 5.09 9.03
N PHE A 235 3.02 4.81 8.18
CA PHE A 235 4.08 3.86 8.53
C PHE A 235 4.99 4.37 9.64
N SER A 236 5.27 5.67 9.69
CA SER A 236 5.99 6.31 10.80
C SER A 236 5.23 6.17 12.12
N LEU A 237 3.90 6.34 12.08
CA LEU A 237 3.02 6.21 13.24
C LEU A 237 2.98 4.78 13.78
N ALA A 238 3.04 3.79 12.90
CA ALA A 238 3.07 2.37 13.28
C ALA A 238 4.42 1.94 13.91
N GLY A 239 5.54 2.51 13.44
CA GLY A 239 6.88 2.03 13.82
C GLY A 239 7.64 2.86 14.85
N TYR A 240 7.42 4.16 14.91
CA TYR A 240 8.18 5.06 15.79
C TYR A 240 7.50 5.29 17.14
N ASN A 241 8.18 6.01 18.03
CA ASN A 241 7.75 6.34 19.39
C ASN A 241 7.47 5.12 20.29
N ASN A 242 8.39 4.16 20.28
CA ASN A 242 8.30 2.93 21.09
C ASN A 242 7.00 2.17 20.85
N THR A 243 6.73 1.87 19.59
CA THR A 243 5.53 1.16 19.13
C THR A 243 5.93 -0.16 18.50
N ALA A 244 5.18 -1.22 18.80
CA ALA A 244 5.33 -2.48 18.09
C ALA A 244 4.63 -2.37 16.74
N PHE A 245 5.41 -2.32 15.65
CA PHE A 245 4.87 -2.11 14.31
C PHE A 245 4.13 -3.33 13.76
N TYR A 246 4.44 -4.52 14.26
CA TYR A 246 3.70 -5.74 13.91
C TYR A 246 3.35 -6.49 15.20
N PRO A 247 2.20 -6.16 15.82
CA PRO A 247 1.83 -6.68 17.12
C PRO A 247 1.26 -8.10 17.05
N SER A 248 1.57 -8.89 18.07
CA SER A 248 0.96 -10.20 18.28
C SER A 248 -0.21 -10.10 19.25
N LEU A 249 -1.35 -10.69 18.87
CA LEU A 249 -2.52 -10.86 19.72
C LEU A 249 -2.51 -12.17 20.52
N SER A 250 -1.67 -13.12 20.14
CA SER A 250 -1.58 -14.43 20.83
C SER A 250 -0.64 -14.34 22.04
N ASP A 251 0.44 -13.59 21.90
CA ASP A 251 1.36 -13.26 22.97
C ASP A 251 1.97 -11.88 22.69
N LEU A 252 1.64 -10.88 23.51
CA LEU A 252 2.10 -9.51 23.31
C LEU A 252 3.64 -9.43 23.25
N GLN A 253 4.38 -10.29 23.96
CA GLN A 253 5.84 -10.25 23.96
C GLN A 253 6.47 -10.81 22.68
N SER A 254 5.71 -11.58 21.90
CA SER A 254 6.11 -12.00 20.56
C SER A 254 5.99 -10.88 19.51
N SER A 255 5.53 -9.67 19.89
CA SER A 255 5.35 -8.56 18.96
C SER A 255 6.67 -8.06 18.37
N LEU A 256 6.62 -7.64 17.11
CA LEU A 256 7.80 -7.15 16.40
C LEU A 256 7.90 -5.63 16.50
N THR A 257 9.09 -5.19 16.82
CA THR A 257 9.52 -3.80 16.94
C THR A 257 10.68 -3.55 15.98
N ILE A 258 10.96 -2.29 15.68
CA ILE A 258 12.11 -1.93 14.84
C ILE A 258 13.45 -2.42 15.45
N TYR A 259 13.50 -2.67 16.76
CA TYR A 259 14.70 -3.08 17.46
C TYR A 259 14.92 -4.60 17.45
N ASN A 260 13.85 -5.40 17.56
CA ASN A 260 13.98 -6.87 17.61
C ASN A 260 13.90 -7.55 16.23
N ALA A 261 13.27 -6.89 15.25
CA ALA A 261 13.03 -7.49 13.93
C ALA A 261 14.00 -7.01 12.86
N SER A 262 14.85 -6.02 13.17
CA SER A 262 15.78 -5.44 12.19
C SER A 262 17.02 -6.30 11.96
N SER A 263 17.58 -6.16 10.76
CA SER A 263 18.83 -6.80 10.39
C SER A 263 20.03 -6.27 11.17
N SER A 264 21.15 -7.00 11.09
CA SER A 264 22.42 -6.60 11.72
C SER A 264 22.86 -5.18 11.31
N LYS A 265 23.62 -4.51 12.19
CA LYS A 265 24.18 -3.19 11.92
C LYS A 265 24.95 -3.13 10.59
N TYR A 266 25.71 -4.18 10.26
CA TYR A 266 26.44 -4.26 9.00
C TYR A 266 25.49 -4.20 7.80
N THR A 267 24.47 -5.07 7.78
CA THR A 267 23.47 -5.12 6.70
C THR A 267 22.75 -3.77 6.55
N LEU A 268 22.28 -3.17 7.64
CA LEU A 268 21.60 -1.87 7.60
C LEU A 268 22.51 -0.74 7.14
N THR A 269 23.80 -0.77 7.49
CA THR A 269 24.79 0.21 7.03
C THR A 269 24.98 0.11 5.51
N VAL A 270 25.15 -1.11 4.98
CA VAL A 270 25.25 -1.35 3.53
C VAL A 270 23.98 -0.90 2.81
N MET A 271 22.80 -1.25 3.33
CA MET A 271 21.52 -0.80 2.77
C MET A 271 21.39 0.72 2.78
N SER A 272 21.89 1.40 3.81
CA SER A 272 21.86 2.86 3.89
C SER A 272 22.71 3.51 2.79
N TYR A 273 23.88 2.94 2.46
CA TYR A 273 24.67 3.39 1.32
C TYR A 273 23.95 3.16 -0.01
N VAL A 274 23.32 2.00 -0.20
CA VAL A 274 22.52 1.72 -1.41
C VAL A 274 21.33 2.67 -1.49
N ALA A 275 20.72 3.04 -0.37
CA ALA A 275 19.59 3.98 -0.31
C ALA A 275 19.98 5.39 -0.80
N LEU A 276 21.26 5.77 -0.78
CA LEU A 276 21.73 7.03 -1.39
C LEU A 276 21.54 7.06 -2.91
N ALA A 277 21.37 5.90 -3.57
CA ALA A 277 21.04 5.83 -4.99
C ALA A 277 19.54 6.05 -5.28
N VAL A 278 18.66 6.05 -4.27
CA VAL A 278 17.21 6.23 -4.46
C VAL A 278 16.86 7.53 -5.17
N PRO A 279 17.43 8.71 -4.85
CA PRO A 279 17.17 9.94 -5.59
C PRO A 279 17.52 9.85 -7.08
N PHE A 280 18.59 9.14 -7.43
CA PHE A 280 18.98 8.91 -8.83
C PHE A 280 17.95 8.03 -9.55
N VAL A 281 17.52 6.94 -8.92
CA VAL A 281 16.47 6.06 -9.47
C VAL A 281 15.14 6.82 -9.62
N LEU A 282 14.77 7.66 -8.65
CA LEU A 282 13.57 8.50 -8.72
C LEU A 282 13.68 9.54 -9.85
N ALA A 283 14.83 10.17 -10.04
CA ALA A 283 15.07 11.10 -11.13
C ALA A 283 14.93 10.41 -12.50
N TYR A 284 15.48 9.21 -12.64
CA TYR A 284 15.31 8.38 -13.84
C TYR A 284 13.84 8.04 -14.09
N ILE A 285 13.11 7.55 -13.07
CA ILE A 285 11.68 7.23 -13.19
C ILE A 285 10.89 8.49 -13.59
N ALA A 286 11.16 9.63 -12.96
CA ALA A 286 10.51 10.89 -13.29
C ALA A 286 10.79 11.34 -14.73
N TYR A 287 12.03 11.18 -15.19
CA TYR A 287 12.41 11.46 -16.57
C TYR A 287 11.70 10.54 -17.57
N VAL A 288 11.68 9.23 -17.33
CA VAL A 288 10.97 8.27 -18.18
C VAL A 288 9.46 8.56 -18.19
N TRP A 289 8.86 8.83 -17.03
CA TRP A 289 7.45 9.22 -16.94
C TRP A 289 7.17 10.50 -17.73
N LYS A 290 8.04 11.51 -17.63
CA LYS A 290 7.91 12.74 -18.42
C LYS A 290 7.93 12.46 -19.91
N LEU A 291 8.85 11.63 -20.39
CA LEU A 291 8.93 11.23 -21.80
C LEU A 291 7.67 10.48 -22.25
N MET A 292 7.18 9.52 -21.44
CA MET A 292 5.96 8.76 -21.74
C MET A 292 4.66 9.56 -21.62
N ASN A 293 4.71 10.76 -21.03
CA ASN A 293 3.58 11.68 -20.85
C ASN A 293 3.67 12.92 -21.76
N ALA A 294 4.72 13.03 -22.58
CA ALA A 294 4.97 14.22 -23.39
C ALA A 294 3.87 14.48 -24.45
N LYS A 295 3.18 13.42 -24.88
CA LYS A 295 2.00 13.51 -25.76
C LYS A 295 0.79 12.96 -25.02
N GLN A 296 -0.33 13.69 -25.10
CA GLN A 296 -1.61 13.20 -24.62
C GLN A 296 -2.15 12.15 -25.59
N LEU A 297 -2.70 11.06 -25.04
CA LEU A 297 -3.27 9.99 -25.86
C LEU A 297 -4.53 10.49 -26.55
N THR A 298 -4.54 10.43 -27.89
CA THR A 298 -5.69 10.81 -28.73
C THR A 298 -6.36 9.58 -29.35
N LEU A 299 -7.62 9.71 -29.77
CA LEU A 299 -8.34 8.63 -30.47
C LEU A 299 -7.71 8.27 -31.82
N ALA A 300 -7.01 9.21 -32.46
CA ALA A 300 -6.34 8.99 -33.73
C ALA A 300 -5.15 8.02 -33.59
N GLU A 301 -4.37 8.14 -32.52
CA GLU A 301 -3.26 7.21 -32.22
C GLU A 301 -3.75 5.79 -31.91
N LEU A 302 -4.96 5.64 -31.36
CA LEU A 302 -5.55 4.32 -31.05
C LEU A 302 -6.08 3.58 -32.29
N ASN A 303 -6.39 4.31 -33.36
CA ASN A 303 -7.00 3.78 -34.58
C ASN A 303 -6.07 3.80 -35.81
N GLY A 304 -4.91 4.48 -35.73
CA GLY A 304 -3.91 4.58 -36.80
C GLY A 304 -2.93 3.40 -36.87
N GLU A 305 -2.04 3.39 -37.87
CA GLU A 305 -1.02 2.33 -38.06
C GLU A 305 -0.07 2.18 -36.85
N ASP A 306 0.16 3.26 -36.09
CA ASP A 306 0.90 3.27 -34.82
C ASP A 306 0.25 2.39 -33.73
N ALA A 307 -1.03 2.02 -33.88
CA ALA A 307 -1.69 1.08 -32.98
C ALA A 307 -1.09 -0.33 -33.08
N LYS A 308 -0.43 -0.70 -34.19
CA LYS A 308 0.28 -1.99 -34.33
C LYS A 308 1.66 -1.97 -33.66
N GLU A 309 2.38 -0.86 -33.72
CA GLU A 309 3.66 -0.68 -33.01
C GLU A 309 3.48 -0.31 -31.53
N MET A 310 2.24 -0.03 -31.10
CA MET A 310 1.94 0.22 -29.71
C MET A 310 1.98 -1.00 -28.78
N TYR A 311 2.10 -2.20 -29.36
CA TYR A 311 2.12 -3.50 -28.68
C TYR A 311 3.41 -4.25 -28.95
#